data_AF-A0A532BHC2-F1
#
_entry.id   AF-A0A532BHC2-F1
#
_cell.length_a   1.000
_cell.length_b   1.000
_cell.length_c   1.000
_cell.angle_alpha   90.00
_cell.angle_beta   90.00
_cell.angle_gamma   90.00
#
_symmetry.space_group_name_H-M   'P 1'
#
loop_
_entity.id
_entity.type
_entity.pdbx_description
1 polymer ?
#
loop_
_entity_poly.entity_id
_entity_poly.type
_entity_poly.pdbx_seq_one_letter_code
_entity_poly.pdbx_strand_id
1 'polypeptide(L)'
;MTYAVSEIRSAGRPRKKRLSHAAIEPWLYLSPAIVLLVVVLLVPLVIGIGYSLRKFSAFKSEYVGLGQYQAMLSDPVLGQALVNTLWWTAASLFFQFFLGLGLALLLDTPFRGRKIVQAVVFLPWAVPSFLSGLTWAWLFNPIIGPLPHWLYAVGLKAEPTNVLSDPSTAMWGPIVANVWFGIPF
;
A
#
# COMPACT_ATOMS: atom_id res chain seq x y z
N MET A 1 81.22 30.44 7.62
CA MET A 1 80.56 31.62 7.02
C MET A 1 79.65 31.08 5.93
N THR A 2 78.32 31.18 5.95
CA THR A 2 77.46 32.25 6.46
C THR A 2 76.10 31.67 6.81
N TYR A 3 75.59 32.06 7.98
CA TYR A 3 74.25 31.78 8.46
C TYR A 3 73.23 32.63 7.70
N ALA A 4 72.13 32.02 7.26
CA ALA A 4 70.86 32.68 6.96
C ALA A 4 69.78 31.70 7.42
N VAL A 5 69.38 31.78 8.70
CA VAL A 5 68.27 32.59 9.21
C VAL A 5 66.92 32.11 8.65
N SER A 6 66.19 31.49 9.58
CA SER A 6 64.74 31.45 9.72
C SER A 6 63.88 31.13 8.50
N GLU A 7 63.10 30.06 8.64
CA GLU A 7 61.66 30.24 8.80
C GLU A 7 61.09 29.05 9.56
N ILE A 8 60.81 29.26 10.84
CA ILE A 8 59.90 28.40 11.61
C ILE A 8 58.55 28.58 10.95
N ARG A 9 58.15 27.64 10.09
CA ARG A 9 56.77 27.57 9.59
C ARG A 9 55.85 27.49 10.81
N SER A 10 55.12 28.57 11.07
CA SER A 10 54.15 28.63 12.14
C SER A 10 53.19 27.44 11.99
N ALA A 11 53.14 26.56 12.99
CA ALA A 11 52.12 25.54 13.06
C ALA A 11 50.75 26.22 12.96
N GLY A 12 50.06 26.00 11.84
CA GLY A 12 48.72 26.52 11.60
C GLY A 12 47.83 26.07 12.76
N ARG A 13 47.26 27.05 13.48
CA ARG A 13 46.29 26.82 14.56
C ARG A 13 45.22 25.82 14.09
N PRO A 14 44.80 24.83 14.90
CA PRO A 14 43.73 23.94 14.50
C PRO A 14 42.46 24.77 14.27
N ARG A 15 41.87 24.67 13.08
CA ARG A 15 40.68 25.42 12.65
C ARG A 15 39.44 24.91 13.41
N LYS A 16 39.37 25.23 14.70
CA LYS A 16 38.47 24.62 15.70
C LYS A 16 37.03 25.15 15.69
N LYS A 17 36.56 25.82 14.64
CA LYS A 17 35.22 26.45 14.61
C LYS A 17 34.51 26.35 13.26
N ARG A 18 34.46 25.15 12.68
CA ARG A 18 33.59 24.86 11.51
C ARG A 18 32.74 23.60 11.67
N LEU A 19 32.68 23.03 12.87
CA LEU A 19 31.93 21.81 13.15
C LEU A 19 30.48 22.08 13.60
N SER A 20 30.14 23.29 14.08
CA SER A 20 28.78 23.59 14.57
C SER A 20 27.79 23.96 13.47
N HIS A 21 28.21 24.74 12.46
CA HIS A 21 27.36 25.07 11.31
C HIS A 21 27.14 23.84 10.41
N ALA A 22 28.19 23.04 10.19
CA ALA A 22 28.11 21.79 9.43
C ALA A 22 27.16 20.75 10.05
N ALA A 23 26.90 20.82 11.36
CA ALA A 23 25.99 19.90 12.05
C ALA A 23 24.51 20.31 11.95
N ILE A 24 24.21 21.60 11.75
CA ILE A 24 22.83 22.14 11.70
C ILE A 24 22.33 22.31 10.26
N GLU A 25 23.23 22.56 9.30
CA GLU A 25 22.92 22.66 7.87
C GLU A 25 22.06 21.50 7.34
N PRO A 26 22.31 20.21 7.67
CA PRO A 26 21.47 19.11 7.21
C PRO A 26 20.04 19.17 7.77
N TRP A 27 19.87 19.56 9.04
CA TRP A 27 18.56 19.67 9.68
C TRP A 27 17.73 20.83 9.15
N LEU A 28 18.38 21.93 8.75
CA LEU A 28 17.72 23.04 8.07
C LEU A 28 17.16 22.62 6.71
N TYR A 29 17.89 21.85 5.92
CA TYR A 29 17.38 21.30 4.65
C TYR A 29 16.25 20.29 4.85
N LEU A 30 16.30 19.50 5.92
CA LEU A 30 15.23 18.57 6.29
C LEU A 30 14.02 19.28 6.92
N SER A 31 14.18 20.50 7.44
CA SER A 31 13.14 21.17 8.23
C SER A 31 11.79 21.31 7.52
N PRO A 32 11.67 21.65 6.21
CA PRO A 32 10.37 21.74 5.55
C PRO A 32 9.70 20.37 5.44
N ALA A 33 10.47 19.32 5.18
CA ALA A 33 9.96 17.95 5.11
C ALA A 33 9.51 17.45 6.49
N ILE A 34 10.28 17.75 7.56
CA ILE A 34 9.92 17.41 8.93
C ILE A 34 8.64 18.14 9.35
N VAL A 35 8.55 19.45 9.09
CA VAL A 35 7.33 20.22 9.40
C VAL A 35 6.12 19.64 8.67
N LEU A 36 6.27 19.30 7.39
CA LEU A 36 5.20 18.70 6.60
C LEU A 36 4.80 17.32 7.17
N LEU A 37 5.76 16.45 7.50
CA LEU A 37 5.49 15.17 8.15
C LEU A 37 4.78 15.34 9.50
N VAL A 38 5.22 16.28 10.33
CA VAL A 38 4.58 16.54 11.63
C VAL A 38 3.15 17.00 11.45
N VAL A 39 2.91 18.00 10.60
CA VAL A 39 1.57 18.61 10.43
C VAL A 39 0.61 17.67 9.71
N VAL A 40 1.06 16.97 8.67
CA VAL A 40 0.20 16.16 7.81
C VAL A 40 0.04 14.72 8.33
N LEU A 41 1.03 14.18 9.05
CA LEU A 41 0.99 12.80 9.55
C LEU A 41 0.84 12.74 11.07
N LEU A 42 1.73 13.38 11.84
CA LEU A 42 1.73 13.22 13.31
C LEU A 42 0.54 13.91 14.00
N VAL A 43 0.19 15.13 13.60
CA VAL A 43 -0.96 15.85 14.18
C VAL A 43 -2.27 15.06 14.04
N PRO A 44 -2.70 14.61 12.83
CA PRO A 44 -3.92 13.83 12.71
C PRO A 44 -3.81 12.46 13.40
N LEU A 45 -2.62 11.85 13.47
CA LEU A 45 -2.41 10.61 14.23
C LEU A 45 -2.69 10.80 15.72
N VAL A 46 -2.13 11.84 16.33
CA VAL A 46 -2.34 12.16 17.75
C VAL A 46 -3.81 12.47 18.03
N ILE A 47 -4.45 13.25 17.17
CA ILE A 47 -5.89 13.54 17.27
C ILE A 47 -6.70 12.24 17.15
N GLY A 48 -6.37 11.36 16.20
CA GLY A 48 -7.03 10.07 16.00
C GLY A 48 -6.89 9.13 17.19
N ILE A 49 -5.72 9.08 17.84
CA ILE A 49 -5.51 8.35 19.10
C ILE A 49 -6.37 8.97 20.21
N GLY A 50 -6.49 10.30 20.26
CA GLY A 50 -7.40 10.97 21.18
C GLY A 50 -8.87 10.59 20.94
N TYR A 51 -9.26 10.39 19.68
CA TYR A 51 -10.61 9.96 19.29
C TYR A 51 -10.88 8.49 19.60
N SER A 52 -9.89 7.60 19.49
CA SER A 52 -10.09 6.17 19.80
C SER A 52 -10.39 5.91 21.28
N LEU A 53 -10.01 6.82 22.17
CA LEU A 53 -10.31 6.78 23.60
C LEU A 53 -11.67 7.38 23.97
N ARG A 54 -12.42 7.86 22.97
CA ARG A 54 -13.71 8.53 23.15
C ARG A 54 -14.84 7.75 22.50
N LYS A 55 -16.02 7.85 23.09
CA LYS A 55 -17.28 7.38 22.51
C LYS A 55 -18.02 8.57 21.92
N PHE A 56 -18.13 8.57 20.59
CA PHE A 56 -18.90 9.57 19.86
C PHE A 56 -20.31 9.05 19.60
N SER A 57 -21.29 9.90 19.85
CA SER A 57 -22.66 9.78 19.37
C SER A 57 -23.02 11.06 18.61
N ALA A 58 -24.15 11.07 17.90
CA ALA A 58 -24.57 12.21 17.09
C ALA A 58 -24.56 13.57 17.83
N PHE A 59 -24.71 13.57 19.16
CA PHE A 59 -24.80 14.80 19.97
C PHE A 59 -23.87 14.83 21.20
N LYS A 60 -23.10 13.77 21.47
CA LYS A 60 -22.26 13.68 22.68
C LYS A 60 -20.93 13.00 22.38
N SER A 61 -19.86 13.56 22.93
CA SER A 61 -18.52 12.94 22.99
C SER A 61 -18.15 12.69 24.45
N GLU A 62 -17.98 11.44 24.81
CA GLU A 62 -17.61 11.03 26.17
C GLU A 62 -16.23 10.37 26.16
N TYR A 63 -15.37 10.69 27.13
CA TYR A 63 -14.09 10.02 27.29
C TYR A 63 -14.32 8.70 28.05
N VAL A 64 -14.03 7.58 27.39
CA VAL A 64 -14.28 6.23 27.92
C VAL A 64 -12.98 5.43 28.11
N GLY A 65 -11.83 6.07 27.93
CA GLY A 65 -10.52 5.42 28.01
C GLY A 65 -10.43 4.23 27.06
N LEU A 66 -10.16 3.03 27.60
CA LEU A 66 -10.06 1.80 26.81
C LEU A 66 -11.40 1.07 26.60
N GLY A 67 -12.54 1.64 27.05
CA GLY A 67 -13.85 0.99 26.95
C GLY A 67 -14.27 0.64 25.51
N GLN A 68 -13.86 1.45 24.53
CA GLN A 68 -14.09 1.14 23.11
C GLN A 68 -13.36 -0.12 22.64
N TYR A 69 -12.11 -0.31 23.07
CA TYR A 69 -11.33 -1.48 22.70
C TYR A 69 -11.89 -2.75 23.32
N GLN A 70 -12.36 -2.70 24.59
CA GLN A 70 -13.00 -3.85 25.24
C GLN A 70 -14.30 -4.25 24.52
N ALA A 71 -15.12 -3.27 24.14
CA ALA A 71 -16.34 -3.52 23.37
C ALA A 71 -16.02 -4.13 21.99
N MET A 72 -15.01 -3.60 21.29
CA MET A 72 -14.57 -4.10 19.98
C MET A 72 -13.99 -5.51 20.04
N LEU A 73 -13.19 -5.83 21.07
CA LEU A 73 -12.60 -7.16 21.24
C LEU A 73 -13.63 -8.23 21.62
N SER A 74 -14.76 -7.81 22.19
CA SER A 74 -15.89 -8.71 22.50
C SER A 74 -16.84 -8.88 21.31
N ASP A 75 -16.64 -8.14 20.22
CA ASP A 75 -17.47 -8.20 19.03
C ASP A 75 -17.04 -9.37 18.13
N PRO A 76 -17.91 -10.38 17.88
CA PRO A 76 -17.58 -11.49 17.00
C PRO A 76 -17.28 -11.05 15.55
N VAL A 77 -17.75 -9.88 15.12
CA VAL A 77 -17.46 -9.33 13.79
C VAL A 77 -15.98 -9.02 13.62
N LEU A 78 -15.27 -8.61 14.69
CA LEU A 78 -13.83 -8.33 14.61
C LEU A 78 -13.04 -9.57 14.21
N GLY A 79 -13.32 -10.71 14.84
CA GLY A 79 -12.65 -11.97 14.54
C GLY A 79 -12.85 -12.39 13.09
N GLN A 80 -14.10 -12.31 12.60
CA GLN A 80 -14.40 -12.63 11.21
C GLN A 80 -13.72 -11.66 10.23
N ALA A 81 -13.72 -10.36 10.54
CA ALA A 81 -13.05 -9.35 9.72
C ALA A 81 -11.54 -9.61 9.63
N LEU A 82 -10.88 -9.95 10.74
CA LEU A 82 -9.46 -10.29 10.77
C LEU A 82 -9.14 -11.53 9.92
N VAL A 83 -9.94 -12.60 10.05
CA VAL A 83 -9.78 -13.81 9.24
C VAL A 83 -9.97 -13.49 7.76
N ASN A 84 -11.00 -12.71 7.42
CA ASN A 84 -11.27 -12.29 6.05
C ASN A 84 -10.11 -11.46 5.47
N THR A 85 -9.58 -10.49 6.23
CA THR A 85 -8.44 -9.68 5.81
C THR A 85 -7.19 -10.52 5.63
N LEU A 86 -6.86 -11.39 6.59
CA LEU A 86 -5.70 -12.27 6.50
C LEU A 86 -5.80 -13.21 5.30
N TRP A 87 -6.97 -13.81 5.09
CA TRP A 87 -7.21 -14.68 3.94
C TRP A 87 -7.09 -13.93 2.61
N TRP A 88 -7.73 -12.76 2.51
CA TRP A 88 -7.64 -11.90 1.33
C TRP A 88 -6.20 -11.47 1.03
N THR A 89 -5.45 -11.04 2.04
CA THR A 89 -4.06 -10.62 1.91
C THR A 89 -3.15 -11.79 1.53
N ALA A 90 -3.23 -12.91 2.24
CA ALA A 90 -2.39 -14.08 1.98
C ALA A 90 -2.62 -14.64 0.58
N ALA A 91 -3.89 -14.81 0.18
CA ALA A 91 -4.23 -15.29 -1.15
C ALA A 91 -3.78 -14.30 -2.24
N SER A 92 -4.04 -13.00 -2.06
CA SER A 92 -3.61 -11.97 -3.02
C SER A 92 -2.10 -11.96 -3.20
N LEU A 93 -1.33 -11.90 -2.10
CA LEU A 93 0.13 -11.88 -2.15
C LEU A 93 0.69 -13.15 -2.76
N PHE A 94 0.14 -14.31 -2.42
CA PHE A 94 0.54 -15.58 -3.01
C PHE A 94 0.40 -15.54 -4.54
N PHE A 95 -0.80 -15.25 -5.05
CA PHE A 95 -1.03 -15.24 -6.50
C PHE A 95 -0.26 -14.12 -7.21
N GLN A 96 -0.20 -12.91 -6.64
CA GLN A 96 0.58 -11.80 -7.20
C GLN A 96 2.06 -12.15 -7.31
N PHE A 97 2.65 -12.72 -6.26
CA PHE A 97 4.06 -13.11 -6.25
C PHE A 97 4.35 -14.17 -7.32
N PHE A 98 3.60 -15.28 -7.35
CA PHE A 98 3.88 -16.37 -8.28
C PHE A 98 3.58 -16.01 -9.73
N LEU A 99 2.46 -15.32 -9.99
CA LEU A 99 2.11 -14.88 -11.35
C LEU A 99 3.02 -13.75 -11.83
N GLY A 100 3.33 -12.79 -10.97
CA GLY A 100 4.26 -11.70 -11.25
C GLY A 100 5.67 -12.22 -11.53
N LEU A 101 6.18 -13.14 -10.71
CA LEU A 101 7.47 -13.80 -10.94
C LEU A 101 7.46 -14.60 -12.25
N GLY A 102 6.39 -15.37 -12.52
CA GLY A 102 6.25 -16.12 -13.76
C GLY A 102 6.27 -15.23 -15.00
N LEU A 103 5.56 -14.10 -14.96
CA LEU A 103 5.58 -13.11 -16.03
C LEU A 103 6.92 -12.39 -16.15
N ALA A 104 7.57 -12.07 -15.03
CA ALA A 104 8.90 -11.46 -15.03
C ALA A 104 9.94 -12.36 -15.71
N LEU A 105 9.95 -13.66 -15.39
CA LEU A 105 10.83 -14.63 -16.03
C LEU A 105 10.52 -14.80 -17.52
N LEU A 106 9.23 -14.83 -17.89
CA LEU A 106 8.83 -14.93 -19.30
C LEU A 106 9.25 -13.68 -20.09
N LEU A 107 9.08 -12.50 -19.50
CA LEU A 107 9.44 -11.22 -20.09
C LEU A 107 10.94 -10.94 -20.05
N ASP A 108 11.74 -11.64 -19.23
CA ASP A 108 13.20 -11.48 -19.22
C ASP A 108 13.83 -11.99 -20.52
N THR A 109 13.28 -13.06 -21.08
CA THR A 109 13.76 -13.64 -22.35
C THR A 109 13.45 -12.75 -23.57
N PRO A 110 14.33 -12.70 -24.58
CA PRO A 110 14.05 -11.96 -25.82
C PRO A 110 13.13 -12.76 -26.75
N PHE A 111 11.96 -12.22 -27.08
CA PHE A 111 11.04 -12.80 -28.08
C PHE A 111 10.35 -11.71 -28.94
N ARG A 112 9.84 -12.11 -30.10
CA ARG A 112 9.16 -11.19 -31.04
C ARG A 112 7.85 -10.70 -30.41
N GLY A 113 7.68 -9.39 -30.29
CA GLY A 113 6.48 -8.78 -29.68
C GLY A 113 6.58 -8.51 -28.18
N ARG A 114 7.72 -8.78 -27.52
CA ARG A 114 7.94 -8.54 -26.08
C ARG A 114 7.48 -7.17 -25.59
N LYS A 115 7.79 -6.09 -26.33
CA LYS A 115 7.40 -4.72 -25.94
C LYS A 115 5.88 -4.53 -25.87
N ILE A 116 5.12 -5.20 -26.74
CA ILE A 116 3.65 -5.13 -26.75
C ILE A 116 3.11 -5.91 -25.55
N VAL A 117 3.60 -7.14 -25.33
CA VAL A 117 3.18 -7.96 -24.19
C VAL A 117 3.48 -7.24 -22.88
N GLN A 118 4.68 -6.64 -22.75
CA GLN A 118 5.04 -5.82 -21.60
C GLN A 118 4.04 -4.66 -21.42
N ALA A 119 3.76 -3.87 -22.47
CA ALA A 119 2.80 -2.77 -22.35
C ALA A 119 1.40 -3.22 -21.90
N VAL A 120 0.91 -4.36 -22.39
CA VAL A 120 -0.40 -4.91 -22.00
C VAL A 120 -0.38 -5.42 -20.56
N VAL A 121 0.69 -6.09 -20.14
CA VAL A 121 0.84 -6.57 -18.76
C VAL A 121 0.86 -5.41 -17.77
N PHE A 122 1.51 -4.29 -18.10
CA PHE A 122 1.56 -3.10 -17.23
C PHE A 122 0.30 -2.23 -17.26
N LEU A 123 -0.65 -2.50 -18.18
CA LEU A 123 -1.88 -1.72 -18.34
C LEU A 123 -2.76 -1.64 -17.08
N PRO A 124 -2.96 -2.71 -16.28
CA PRO A 124 -3.79 -2.67 -15.08
C PRO A 124 -3.33 -1.62 -14.07
N TRP A 125 -2.01 -1.44 -13.92
CA TRP A 125 -1.43 -0.47 -12.99
C TRP A 125 -1.67 0.99 -13.41
N ALA A 126 -1.84 1.25 -14.70
CA ALA A 126 -2.17 2.58 -15.22
C ALA A 126 -3.64 2.96 -14.98
N VAL A 127 -4.51 1.99 -14.67
CA VAL A 127 -5.94 2.23 -14.42
C VAL A 127 -6.16 2.64 -12.96
N PRO A 128 -6.92 3.72 -12.68
CA PRO A 128 -7.28 4.08 -11.31
C PRO A 128 -7.98 2.93 -10.58
N SER A 129 -7.57 2.63 -9.35
CA SER A 129 -8.08 1.50 -8.56
C SER A 129 -9.60 1.48 -8.42
N PHE A 130 -10.22 2.65 -8.26
CA PHE A 130 -11.68 2.79 -8.22
C PHE A 130 -12.35 2.30 -9.52
N LEU A 131 -11.79 2.70 -10.68
CA LEU A 131 -12.32 2.28 -11.98
C LEU A 131 -12.13 0.78 -12.18
N SER A 132 -10.98 0.23 -11.81
CA SER A 132 -10.75 -1.22 -11.82
C SER A 132 -11.78 -1.96 -10.98
N GLY A 133 -12.08 -1.47 -9.76
CA GLY A 133 -13.13 -2.04 -8.91
C GLY A 133 -14.51 -2.05 -9.58
N LEU A 134 -14.90 -0.94 -10.22
CA LEU A 134 -16.17 -0.85 -10.94
C LEU A 134 -16.22 -1.78 -12.16
N THR A 135 -15.13 -1.87 -12.92
CA THR A 135 -15.03 -2.78 -14.07
C THR A 135 -15.18 -4.23 -13.64
N TRP A 136 -14.50 -4.66 -12.57
CA TRP A 136 -14.62 -6.02 -12.06
C TRP A 136 -16.01 -6.30 -11.46
N ALA A 137 -16.61 -5.35 -10.75
CA ALA A 137 -17.99 -5.48 -10.26
C ALA A 137 -18.99 -5.64 -11.41
N TRP A 138 -18.81 -4.91 -12.52
CA TRP A 138 -19.60 -5.09 -13.74
C TRP A 138 -19.34 -6.45 -14.40
N LEU A 139 -18.07 -6.89 -14.50
CA LEU A 139 -17.71 -8.18 -15.09
C LEU A 139 -18.37 -9.36 -14.36
N PHE A 140 -18.48 -9.29 -13.03
CA PHE A 140 -19.13 -10.31 -12.20
C PHE A 140 -20.66 -10.20 -12.16
N ASN A 141 -21.25 -9.15 -12.76
CA ASN A 141 -22.70 -8.95 -12.71
C ASN A 141 -23.44 -10.09 -13.47
N PRO A 142 -24.45 -10.73 -12.87
CA PRO A 142 -25.12 -11.88 -13.47
C PRO A 142 -26.12 -11.51 -14.57
N ILE A 143 -26.51 -10.24 -14.69
CA ILE A 143 -27.51 -9.77 -15.68
C ILE A 143 -26.81 -9.23 -16.93
N ILE A 144 -25.82 -8.35 -16.73
CA ILE A 144 -25.15 -7.62 -17.83
C ILE A 144 -23.68 -7.96 -17.99
N GLY A 145 -23.10 -8.71 -17.05
CA GLY A 145 -21.68 -9.04 -17.02
C GLY A 145 -21.38 -10.33 -17.80
N PRO A 146 -20.25 -10.40 -18.51
CA PRO A 146 -19.90 -11.56 -19.31
C PRO A 146 -19.45 -12.77 -18.48
N LEU A 147 -18.79 -12.58 -17.33
CA LEU A 147 -18.12 -13.70 -16.63
C LEU A 147 -19.08 -14.79 -16.14
N PRO A 148 -20.21 -14.49 -15.48
CA PRO A 148 -21.15 -15.53 -15.04
C PRO A 148 -21.72 -16.34 -16.20
N HIS A 149 -22.00 -15.68 -17.32
CA HIS A 149 -22.51 -16.31 -18.54
C HIS A 149 -21.48 -17.21 -19.21
N TRP A 150 -20.21 -16.78 -19.27
CA TRP A 150 -19.13 -17.60 -19.81
C TRP A 150 -18.88 -18.84 -18.96
N LEU A 151 -18.84 -18.69 -17.64
CA LEU A 151 -18.68 -19.82 -16.70
C LEU A 151 -19.83 -20.83 -16.83
N TYR A 152 -21.06 -20.36 -17.04
CA TYR A 152 -22.19 -21.23 -17.36
C TYR A 152 -22.03 -21.93 -18.71
N ALA A 153 -21.66 -21.20 -19.77
CA ALA A 153 -21.52 -21.73 -21.12
C ALA A 153 -20.46 -22.85 -21.23
N VAL A 154 -19.37 -22.76 -20.45
CA VAL A 154 -18.34 -23.81 -20.40
C VAL A 154 -18.65 -24.93 -19.39
N GLY A 155 -19.81 -24.90 -18.74
CA GLY A 155 -20.25 -25.93 -17.78
C GLY A 155 -19.60 -25.86 -16.40
N LEU A 156 -18.90 -24.77 -16.07
CA LEU A 156 -18.27 -24.57 -14.75
C LEU A 156 -19.26 -24.12 -13.68
N LYS A 157 -20.41 -23.58 -14.08
CA LYS A 157 -21.53 -23.23 -13.19
C LYS A 157 -22.84 -23.79 -13.74
N ALA A 158 -23.74 -24.17 -12.84
CA ALA A 158 -25.10 -24.60 -13.19
C ALA A 158 -25.99 -23.43 -13.65
N GLU A 159 -25.71 -22.20 -13.19
CA GLU A 159 -26.45 -20.98 -13.55
C GLU A 159 -25.50 -19.77 -13.54
N PRO A 160 -25.79 -18.69 -14.29
CA PRO A 160 -24.98 -17.46 -14.34
C PRO A 160 -25.16 -16.61 -13.06
N THR A 161 -24.75 -17.14 -11.90
CA THR A 161 -24.88 -16.46 -10.60
C THR A 161 -23.75 -15.46 -10.34
N ASN A 162 -24.06 -14.41 -9.58
CA ASN A 162 -23.07 -13.42 -9.15
C ASN A 162 -22.12 -14.03 -8.12
N VAL A 163 -20.82 -14.06 -8.44
CA VAL A 163 -19.77 -14.52 -7.52
C VAL A 163 -19.76 -13.69 -6.23
N LEU A 164 -20.11 -12.41 -6.31
CA LEU A 164 -20.11 -11.49 -5.17
C LEU A 164 -21.31 -11.67 -4.22
N SER A 165 -22.33 -12.42 -4.61
CA SER A 165 -23.57 -12.59 -3.82
C SER A 165 -23.56 -13.82 -2.92
N ASP A 166 -22.66 -14.77 -3.15
CA ASP A 166 -22.54 -15.98 -2.35
C ASP A 166 -21.37 -15.84 -1.35
N PRO A 167 -21.60 -15.90 -0.03
CA PRO A 167 -20.54 -15.78 0.98
C PRO A 167 -19.38 -16.77 0.79
N SER A 168 -19.63 -17.94 0.20
CA SER A 168 -18.59 -18.95 -0.04
C SER A 168 -17.63 -18.58 -1.18
N THR A 169 -18.07 -17.75 -2.13
CA THR A 169 -17.27 -17.37 -3.30
C THR A 169 -16.98 -15.86 -3.40
N ALA A 170 -17.67 -15.03 -2.61
CA ALA A 170 -17.60 -13.58 -2.68
C ALA A 170 -16.20 -13.02 -2.49
N MET A 171 -15.35 -13.67 -1.69
CA MET A 171 -13.97 -13.24 -1.47
C MET A 171 -13.08 -13.40 -2.71
N TRP A 172 -13.37 -14.35 -3.58
CA TRP A 172 -12.58 -14.59 -4.78
C TRP A 172 -12.70 -13.46 -5.80
N GLY A 173 -13.86 -12.79 -5.87
CA GLY A 173 -14.06 -11.62 -6.73
C GLY A 173 -13.02 -10.51 -6.52
N PRO A 174 -12.91 -9.91 -5.32
CA PRO A 174 -11.92 -8.88 -5.04
C PRO A 174 -10.48 -9.42 -5.06
N ILE A 175 -10.23 -10.70 -4.73
CA ILE A 175 -8.88 -11.30 -4.89
C ILE A 175 -8.47 -11.29 -6.35
N VAL A 176 -9.30 -11.79 -7.27
CA VAL A 176 -8.98 -11.84 -8.70
C VAL A 176 -8.76 -10.43 -9.27
N ALA A 177 -9.62 -9.47 -8.89
CA ALA A 177 -9.46 -8.08 -9.29
C ALA A 177 -8.14 -7.47 -8.77
N ASN A 178 -7.80 -7.74 -7.52
CA ASN A 178 -6.57 -7.26 -6.89
C ASN A 178 -5.31 -7.92 -7.49
N VAL A 179 -5.36 -9.21 -7.78
CA VAL A 179 -4.27 -9.94 -8.44
C VAL A 179 -4.02 -9.37 -9.82
N TRP A 180 -5.07 -9.18 -10.63
CA TRP A 180 -4.94 -8.56 -11.95
C TRP A 180 -4.33 -7.14 -11.89
N PHE A 181 -4.74 -6.34 -10.90
CA PHE A 181 -4.18 -5.00 -10.68
C PHE A 181 -2.72 -5.02 -10.21
N GLY A 182 -2.36 -5.95 -9.33
CA GLY A 182 -1.08 -5.95 -8.62
C GLY A 182 0.05 -6.75 -9.27
N ILE A 183 -0.23 -7.67 -10.20
CA ILE A 183 0.79 -8.42 -10.96
C ILE A 183 1.93 -7.56 -11.55
N PRO A 184 1.68 -6.35 -12.09
CA PRO A 184 2.74 -5.56 -12.73
C PRO A 184 3.69 -4.87 -11.75
N PHE A 185 3.38 -4.88 -10.46
CA PHE A 185 4.16 -4.25 -9.40
C PHE A 185 5.00 -5.28 -8.65
#